data_AF-A0A0Q4RTZ1-F1
#
_entry.id   AF-A0A0Q4RTZ1-F1
#
_cell.length_a   1.000
_cell.length_b   1.000
_cell.length_c   1.000
_cell.angle_alpha   90.00
_cell.angle_beta   90.00
_cell.angle_gamma   90.00
#
_symmetry.space_group_name_H-M   'P 1'
#
loop_
_entity.id
_entity.type
_entity.pdbx_description
1 polymer ?
#
loop_
_entity_poly.entity_id
_entity_poly.type
_entity_poly.pdbx_seq_one_letter_code
_entity_poly.pdbx_strand_id
1 'polypeptide(L)'
;MEQEQEQEQEQGKQQLLKYFQEWITFVEGLEQREEAVWELSLAPGKWSVREAVAHIALWDRYFLTTAIERLSRQQELTLKHLDYDAFNENARLYGRYTSIAKLIRQTIQDREAIVGIIQALPEQHYAAEYIDSDGHPFRLQGYLTDFIAHDRHHMGQIKQLLDSAALKSSSEEQLHLKLEELSMNAWPALQVLMYEGWQLRLANGYTKRSNSIVPAACSGEVLSHKITYGEAFYTARGMDTAYKITPFSQPPELDETLALRGYDKIDPVYVKTAPLAQMREPAGGLDVRIGTFLSEAWLEAYMSMAKHTDDERQTLKKMFASPPFQTGFAVLYVEGVPAACGIGVMERGYIGLYAVVTSPVFRRRGFGEQLLLHILQWGKENGAEHSYLLVTHANDAANRLYDKLGFTLQYNYWYRVKKLPASH
;
A
#
# COMPACT_ATOMS: atom_id res chain seq x y z
N MET A 1 -44.32 -29.44 33.17
CA MET A 1 -44.59 -29.67 31.73
C MET A 1 -44.97 -28.39 31.00
N GLU A 2 -46.15 -27.80 31.19
CA GLU A 2 -46.56 -26.60 30.43
C GLU A 2 -45.67 -25.36 30.75
N GLN A 3 -45.40 -25.10 32.03
CA GLN A 3 -44.48 -24.03 32.46
C GLN A 3 -43.01 -24.26 32.07
N GLU A 4 -42.58 -25.52 31.92
CA GLU A 4 -41.20 -25.85 31.51
C GLU A 4 -41.03 -25.66 30.00
N GLN A 5 -42.05 -25.99 29.20
CA GLN A 5 -42.07 -25.77 27.75
C GLN A 5 -42.13 -24.27 27.40
N GLU A 6 -42.90 -23.47 28.14
CA GLU A 6 -42.92 -22.01 27.99
C GLU A 6 -41.55 -21.39 28.32
N GLN A 7 -40.87 -21.88 29.36
CA GLN A 7 -39.53 -21.41 29.72
C GLN A 7 -38.45 -21.78 28.69
N GLU A 8 -38.51 -22.99 28.12
CA GLU A 8 -37.59 -23.42 27.06
C GLU A 8 -37.79 -22.63 25.75
N GLN A 9 -39.04 -22.32 25.39
CA GLN A 9 -39.36 -21.51 24.21
C GLN A 9 -38.88 -20.05 24.36
N GLU A 10 -39.12 -19.43 25.52
CA GLU A 10 -38.67 -18.07 25.82
C GLU A 10 -37.13 -17.97 25.79
N GLN A 11 -36.42 -18.98 26.33
CA GLN A 11 -34.96 -19.05 26.23
C GLN A 11 -34.47 -19.18 24.78
N GLY A 12 -35.16 -19.98 23.96
CA GLY A 12 -34.87 -20.13 22.53
C GLY A 12 -35.05 -18.82 21.74
N LYS A 13 -36.12 -18.08 22.01
CA LYS A 13 -36.39 -16.76 21.42
C LYS A 13 -35.31 -15.74 21.77
N GLN A 14 -34.97 -15.60 23.04
CA GLN A 14 -33.92 -14.68 23.49
C GLN A 14 -32.57 -14.99 22.84
N GLN A 15 -32.24 -16.28 22.68
CA GLN A 15 -31.02 -16.70 22.03
C GLN A 15 -30.98 -16.35 20.54
N LEU A 16 -32.08 -16.54 19.81
CA LEU A 16 -32.19 -16.15 18.40
C LEU A 16 -32.09 -14.63 18.24
N LEU A 17 -32.78 -13.85 19.07
CA LEU A 17 -32.69 -12.39 19.03
C LEU A 17 -31.26 -11.89 19.29
N LYS A 18 -30.54 -12.50 20.23
CA LYS A 18 -29.12 -12.20 20.47
C LYS A 18 -28.25 -12.47 19.24
N TYR A 19 -28.46 -13.60 18.56
CA TYR A 19 -27.73 -13.90 17.32
C TYR A 19 -28.10 -12.95 16.19
N PHE A 20 -29.37 -12.55 16.10
CA PHE A 20 -29.83 -11.60 15.09
C PHE A 20 -29.27 -10.19 15.31
N GLN A 21 -28.97 -9.80 16.56
CA GLN A 21 -28.28 -8.56 16.90
C GLN A 21 -26.78 -8.56 16.53
N GLU A 22 -26.15 -9.71 16.26
CA GLU A 22 -24.73 -9.75 15.84
C GLU A 22 -24.46 -8.88 14.61
N TRP A 23 -25.46 -8.73 13.74
CA TRP A 23 -25.40 -7.86 12.58
C TRP A 23 -25.20 -6.37 12.94
N ILE A 24 -25.85 -5.89 14.02
CA ILE A 24 -25.69 -4.51 14.50
C ILE A 24 -24.22 -4.27 14.87
N THR A 25 -23.69 -5.09 15.77
CA THR A 25 -22.30 -4.97 16.25
C THR A 25 -21.30 -5.08 15.10
N PHE A 26 -21.58 -5.93 14.11
CA PHE A 26 -20.75 -6.05 12.92
C PHE A 26 -20.71 -4.77 12.10
N VAL A 27 -21.88 -4.18 11.80
CA VAL A 27 -21.98 -2.94 11.01
C VAL A 27 -21.41 -1.74 11.75
N GLU A 28 -21.61 -1.64 13.08
CA GLU A 28 -20.95 -0.64 13.94
C GLU A 28 -19.42 -0.73 13.84
N GLY A 29 -18.87 -1.96 13.83
CA GLY A 29 -17.44 -2.20 13.67
C GLY A 29 -16.87 -1.72 12.32
N LEU A 30 -17.72 -1.45 11.32
CA LEU A 30 -17.31 -0.90 10.03
C LEU A 30 -17.33 0.63 9.99
N GLU A 31 -17.92 1.32 10.97
CA GLU A 31 -18.09 2.77 10.96
C GLU A 31 -16.77 3.53 10.88
N GLN A 32 -15.73 3.04 11.56
CA GLN A 32 -14.39 3.66 11.59
C GLN A 32 -13.52 3.29 10.37
N ARG A 33 -14.04 2.50 9.44
CA ARG A 33 -13.31 2.11 8.23
C ARG A 33 -13.40 3.20 7.18
N GLU A 34 -12.30 3.43 6.48
CA GLU A 34 -12.25 4.38 5.37
C GLU A 34 -13.25 4.01 4.27
N GLU A 35 -13.77 5.01 3.55
CA GLU A 35 -14.73 4.81 2.46
C GLU A 35 -14.20 3.85 1.37
N ALA A 36 -12.88 3.83 1.13
CA ALA A 36 -12.26 2.89 0.19
C ALA A 36 -12.55 1.41 0.54
N VAL A 37 -12.65 1.08 1.83
CA VAL A 37 -12.99 -0.28 2.30
C VAL A 37 -14.43 -0.65 1.92
N TRP A 38 -15.34 0.31 1.99
CA TRP A 38 -16.75 0.13 1.64
C TRP A 38 -16.97 -0.15 0.15
N GLU A 39 -16.06 0.32 -0.69
CA GLU A 39 -16.08 0.12 -2.15
C GLU A 39 -15.41 -1.19 -2.60
N LEU A 40 -14.70 -1.89 -1.72
CA LEU A 40 -14.08 -3.16 -2.07
C LEU A 40 -15.12 -4.24 -2.40
N SER A 41 -14.96 -4.90 -3.54
CA SER A 41 -15.76 -6.06 -3.93
C SER A 41 -15.41 -7.29 -3.10
N LEU A 42 -16.42 -8.04 -2.66
CA LEU A 42 -16.26 -9.28 -1.88
C LEU A 42 -15.47 -10.35 -2.65
N ALA A 43 -15.57 -10.36 -3.98
CA ALA A 43 -14.75 -11.11 -4.92
C ALA A 43 -14.89 -10.47 -6.32
N PRO A 44 -14.08 -10.85 -7.33
CA PRO A 44 -14.24 -10.37 -8.69
C PRO A 44 -15.67 -10.57 -9.22
N GLY A 45 -16.33 -9.49 -9.62
CA GLY A 45 -17.71 -9.51 -10.12
C GLY A 45 -18.79 -9.70 -9.05
N LYS A 46 -18.44 -9.70 -7.76
CA LYS A 46 -19.39 -9.72 -6.64
C LYS A 46 -19.62 -8.32 -6.08
N TRP A 47 -20.65 -8.20 -5.25
CA TRP A 47 -21.03 -6.95 -4.59
C TRP A 47 -19.89 -6.33 -3.78
N SER A 48 -19.90 -5.02 -3.63
CA SER A 48 -19.06 -4.34 -2.64
C SER A 48 -19.55 -4.54 -1.21
N VAL A 49 -18.71 -4.21 -0.22
CA VAL A 49 -19.12 -4.17 1.19
C VAL A 49 -20.35 -3.28 1.38
N ARG A 50 -20.36 -2.10 0.76
CA ARG A 50 -21.51 -1.17 0.74
C ARG A 50 -22.76 -1.82 0.15
N GLU A 51 -22.64 -2.48 -0.98
CA GLU A 51 -23.77 -3.13 -1.65
C GLU A 51 -24.32 -4.30 -0.82
N ALA A 52 -23.48 -5.09 -0.15
CA ALA A 52 -23.90 -6.17 0.74
C ALA A 52 -24.60 -5.66 2.01
N VAL A 53 -24.12 -4.58 2.61
CA VAL A 53 -24.79 -3.96 3.77
C VAL A 53 -26.15 -3.38 3.36
N ALA A 54 -26.24 -2.73 2.18
CA ALA A 54 -27.49 -2.20 1.66
C ALA A 54 -28.53 -3.28 1.33
N HIS A 55 -28.08 -4.42 0.80
CA HIS A 55 -28.90 -5.61 0.61
C HIS A 55 -29.61 -6.05 1.89
N ILE A 56 -28.85 -6.27 2.97
CA ILE A 56 -29.43 -6.70 4.25
C ILE A 56 -30.34 -5.61 4.84
N ALA A 57 -29.92 -4.34 4.75
CA ALA A 57 -30.70 -3.21 5.27
C ALA A 57 -32.08 -3.09 4.62
N LEU A 58 -32.19 -3.27 3.30
CA LEU A 58 -33.49 -3.21 2.63
C LEU A 58 -34.37 -4.43 2.95
N TRP A 59 -33.78 -5.62 3.12
CA TRP A 59 -34.55 -6.78 3.59
C TRP A 59 -35.10 -6.58 5.00
N ASP A 60 -34.29 -6.06 5.93
CA ASP A 60 -34.76 -5.70 7.27
C ASP A 60 -35.93 -4.71 7.17
N ARG A 61 -35.77 -3.63 6.40
CA ARG A 61 -36.84 -2.64 6.18
C ARG A 61 -38.11 -3.27 5.62
N TYR A 62 -37.98 -4.18 4.65
CA TYR A 62 -39.11 -4.85 4.03
C TYR A 62 -39.89 -5.72 5.03
N PHE A 63 -39.19 -6.58 5.78
CA PHE A 63 -39.83 -7.42 6.79
C PHE A 63 -40.37 -6.62 7.98
N LEU A 64 -39.66 -5.58 8.41
CA LEU A 64 -40.11 -4.67 9.47
C LEU A 64 -41.49 -4.09 9.12
N THR A 65 -41.64 -3.55 7.91
CA THR A 65 -42.85 -2.81 7.51
C THR A 65 -44.00 -3.68 7.04
N THR A 66 -43.70 -4.81 6.38
CA THR A 66 -44.74 -5.67 5.79
C THR A 66 -45.19 -6.80 6.70
N ALA A 67 -44.34 -7.19 7.66
CA ALA A 67 -44.63 -8.26 8.62
C ALA A 67 -44.56 -7.81 10.09
N ILE A 68 -43.37 -7.44 10.59
CA ILE A 68 -43.12 -7.34 12.04
C ILE A 68 -43.95 -6.23 12.71
N GLU A 69 -44.04 -5.04 12.11
CA GLU A 69 -44.91 -3.96 12.62
C GLU A 69 -46.41 -4.29 12.53
N ARG A 70 -46.80 -5.10 11.54
CA ARG A 70 -48.21 -5.52 11.39
C ARG A 70 -48.60 -6.47 12.51
N LEU A 71 -47.72 -7.42 12.82
CA LEU A 71 -47.92 -8.36 13.93
C LEU A 71 -48.07 -7.66 15.28
N SER A 72 -47.23 -6.65 15.57
CA SER A 72 -47.33 -5.91 16.83
C SER A 72 -48.64 -5.10 16.96
N ARG A 73 -49.26 -4.75 15.82
CA ARG A 73 -50.56 -4.07 15.75
C ARG A 73 -51.73 -5.03 15.54
N GLN A 74 -51.49 -6.34 15.53
CA GLN A 74 -52.48 -7.38 15.24
C GLN A 74 -53.20 -7.16 13.90
N GLN A 75 -52.46 -6.72 12.89
CA GLN A 75 -52.94 -6.51 11.52
C GLN A 75 -52.52 -7.68 10.62
N GLU A 76 -53.28 -7.90 9.55
CA GLU A 76 -52.91 -8.85 8.50
C GLU A 76 -51.57 -8.47 7.86
N LEU A 77 -50.80 -9.50 7.51
CA LEU A 77 -49.51 -9.32 6.84
C LEU A 77 -49.72 -8.77 5.44
N THR A 78 -48.87 -7.82 5.07
CA THR A 78 -48.77 -7.33 3.68
C THR A 78 -47.53 -7.87 2.97
N LEU A 79 -46.84 -8.79 3.64
CA LEU A 79 -45.66 -9.49 3.12
C LEU A 79 -46.05 -10.27 1.86
N LYS A 80 -45.24 -10.12 0.82
CA LYS A 80 -45.37 -10.81 -0.46
C LYS A 80 -44.05 -11.40 -0.90
N HIS A 81 -44.12 -12.41 -1.74
CA HIS A 81 -43.02 -12.85 -2.56
C HIS A 81 -42.65 -11.74 -3.55
N LEU A 82 -41.37 -11.42 -3.61
CA LEU A 82 -40.82 -10.41 -4.51
C LEU A 82 -39.98 -11.09 -5.58
N ASP A 83 -39.84 -10.41 -6.71
CA ASP A 83 -38.73 -10.69 -7.63
C ASP A 83 -37.42 -10.35 -6.91
N TYR A 84 -36.71 -11.38 -6.44
CA TYR A 84 -35.48 -11.24 -5.68
C TYR A 84 -34.39 -10.50 -6.47
N ASP A 85 -34.30 -10.72 -7.78
CA ASP A 85 -33.27 -10.09 -8.61
C ASP A 85 -33.54 -8.59 -8.74
N ALA A 86 -34.79 -8.21 -9.00
CA ALA A 86 -35.19 -6.81 -9.05
C ALA A 86 -35.03 -6.11 -7.69
N PHE A 87 -35.37 -6.78 -6.59
CA PHE A 87 -35.21 -6.24 -5.24
C PHE A 87 -33.74 -6.03 -4.89
N ASN A 88 -32.89 -7.04 -5.13
CA ASN A 88 -31.47 -6.98 -4.82
C ASN A 88 -30.75 -5.93 -5.68
N GLU A 89 -31.15 -5.76 -6.94
CA GLU A 89 -30.63 -4.69 -7.79
C GLU A 89 -31.01 -3.30 -7.27
N ASN A 90 -32.23 -3.12 -6.78
CA ASN A 90 -32.63 -1.89 -6.10
C ASN A 90 -31.79 -1.64 -4.83
N ALA A 91 -31.57 -2.68 -4.01
CA ALA A 91 -30.72 -2.56 -2.84
C ALA A 91 -29.28 -2.16 -3.17
N ARG A 92 -28.74 -2.70 -4.26
CA ARG A 92 -27.43 -2.35 -4.79
C ARG A 92 -27.36 -0.87 -5.20
N LEU A 93 -28.37 -0.38 -5.93
CA LEU A 93 -28.47 1.03 -6.33
C LEU A 93 -28.65 1.94 -5.11
N TYR A 94 -29.51 1.56 -4.16
CA TYR A 94 -29.72 2.30 -2.92
C TYR A 94 -28.41 2.47 -2.15
N GLY A 95 -27.63 1.39 -2.02
CA GLY A 95 -26.30 1.43 -1.40
C GLY A 95 -25.38 2.43 -2.07
N ARG A 96 -25.30 2.41 -3.41
CA ARG A 96 -24.42 3.32 -4.19
C ARG A 96 -24.73 4.80 -4.01
N TYR A 97 -26.01 5.16 -3.84
CA TYR A 97 -26.44 6.55 -3.77
C TYR A 97 -26.74 7.03 -2.33
N THR A 98 -26.51 6.19 -1.34
CA THR A 98 -26.70 6.52 0.08
C THR A 98 -25.34 6.71 0.75
N SER A 99 -25.18 7.78 1.52
CA SER A 99 -23.94 7.97 2.28
C SER A 99 -23.74 6.84 3.30
N ILE A 100 -22.50 6.43 3.53
CA ILE A 100 -22.15 5.35 4.47
C ILE A 100 -22.76 5.60 5.85
N ALA A 101 -22.64 6.82 6.37
CA ALA A 101 -23.21 7.18 7.67
C ALA A 101 -24.74 7.03 7.72
N LYS A 102 -25.45 7.36 6.62
CA LYS A 102 -26.90 7.16 6.54
C LYS A 102 -27.24 5.67 6.42
N LEU A 103 -26.48 4.92 5.64
CA LEU A 103 -26.67 3.48 5.47
C LEU A 103 -26.52 2.75 6.80
N ILE A 104 -25.40 2.95 7.51
CA ILE A 104 -25.14 2.37 8.84
C ILE A 104 -26.28 2.68 9.80
N ARG A 105 -26.64 3.96 9.94
CA ARG A 105 -27.72 4.39 10.83
C ARG A 105 -29.03 3.69 10.50
N GLN A 106 -29.36 3.58 9.21
CA GLN A 106 -30.61 2.97 8.79
C GLN A 106 -30.65 1.47 9.08
N THR A 107 -29.55 0.77 8.78
CA THR A 107 -29.38 -0.65 9.07
C THR A 107 -29.56 -0.95 10.54
N ILE A 108 -28.87 -0.19 11.40
CA ILE A 108 -28.95 -0.36 12.86
C ILE A 108 -30.38 -0.08 13.35
N GLN A 109 -30.95 1.05 12.95
CA GLN A 109 -32.29 1.45 13.39
C GLN A 109 -33.37 0.41 13.03
N ASP A 110 -33.35 -0.12 11.81
CA ASP A 110 -34.35 -1.10 11.38
C ASP A 110 -34.17 -2.43 12.10
N ARG A 111 -32.92 -2.89 12.29
CA ARG A 111 -32.62 -4.11 13.02
C ARG A 111 -33.00 -4.02 14.49
N GLU A 112 -32.68 -2.91 15.15
CA GLU A 112 -33.10 -2.64 16.54
C GLU A 112 -34.62 -2.62 16.69
N ALA A 113 -35.33 -2.03 15.74
CA ALA A 113 -36.80 -2.01 15.73
C ALA A 113 -37.38 -3.41 15.60
N ILE A 114 -36.86 -4.23 14.68
CA ILE A 114 -37.29 -5.63 14.53
C ILE A 114 -37.09 -6.40 15.84
N VAL A 115 -35.89 -6.31 16.41
CA VAL A 115 -35.54 -7.04 17.64
C VAL A 115 -36.41 -6.57 18.81
N GLY A 116 -36.57 -5.25 18.98
CA GLY A 116 -37.39 -4.69 20.06
C GLY A 116 -38.86 -5.10 19.95
N ILE A 117 -39.42 -5.12 18.74
CA ILE A 117 -40.81 -5.56 18.52
C ILE A 117 -40.96 -7.04 18.84
N ILE A 118 -40.10 -7.90 18.28
CA ILE A 118 -40.19 -9.36 18.51
C ILE A 118 -39.98 -9.70 19.99
N GLN A 119 -39.04 -9.02 20.66
CA GLN A 119 -38.80 -9.18 22.10
C GLN A 119 -40.04 -8.85 22.93
N ALA A 120 -40.79 -7.81 22.55
CA ALA A 120 -41.98 -7.36 23.26
C ALA A 120 -43.24 -8.18 22.95
N LEU A 121 -43.23 -9.00 21.89
CA LEU A 121 -44.38 -9.84 21.54
C LEU A 121 -44.61 -10.93 22.60
N PRO A 122 -45.86 -11.13 23.06
CA PRO A 122 -46.21 -12.27 23.90
C PRO A 122 -45.90 -13.60 23.21
N GLU A 123 -45.54 -14.62 23.99
CA GLU A 123 -45.02 -15.88 23.44
C GLU A 123 -46.00 -16.59 22.50
N GLN A 124 -47.31 -16.52 22.80
CA GLN A 124 -48.36 -17.02 21.91
C GLN A 124 -48.30 -16.41 20.50
N HIS A 125 -47.92 -15.14 20.36
CA HIS A 125 -47.83 -14.45 19.07
C HIS A 125 -46.49 -14.71 18.38
N TYR A 126 -45.43 -14.97 19.16
CA TYR A 126 -44.14 -15.38 18.64
C TYR A 126 -44.18 -16.80 18.03
N ALA A 127 -44.84 -17.73 18.74
CA ALA A 127 -44.98 -19.13 18.32
C ALA A 127 -46.10 -19.37 17.27
N ALA A 128 -46.94 -18.37 17.01
CA ALA A 128 -48.04 -18.47 16.05
C ALA A 128 -47.54 -18.59 14.60
N GLU A 129 -48.38 -19.21 13.77
CA GLU A 129 -48.26 -19.20 12.32
C GLU A 129 -49.20 -18.15 11.73
N TYR A 130 -48.66 -17.33 10.84
CA TYR A 130 -49.39 -16.32 10.09
C TYR A 130 -49.42 -16.69 8.61
N ILE A 131 -50.34 -16.11 7.86
CA ILE A 131 -50.41 -16.27 6.41
C ILE A 131 -50.01 -14.95 5.77
N ASP A 132 -49.06 -14.99 4.83
CA ASP A 132 -48.66 -13.83 4.05
C ASP A 132 -49.71 -13.48 2.98
N SER A 133 -49.54 -12.37 2.26
CA SER A 133 -50.50 -11.94 1.24
C SER A 133 -50.58 -12.85 0.02
N ASP A 134 -49.65 -13.81 -0.14
CA ASP A 134 -49.65 -14.79 -1.22
C ASP A 134 -50.18 -16.17 -0.76
N GLY A 135 -50.57 -16.29 0.52
CA GLY A 135 -51.13 -17.51 1.08
C GLY A 135 -50.10 -18.47 1.68
N HIS A 136 -48.84 -18.07 1.82
CA HIS A 136 -47.79 -18.90 2.40
C HIS A 136 -47.68 -18.73 3.92
N PRO A 137 -47.29 -19.79 4.66
CA PRO A 137 -47.08 -19.70 6.09
C PRO A 137 -45.84 -18.86 6.44
N PHE A 138 -45.98 -17.98 7.42
CA PHE A 138 -44.93 -17.15 7.99
C PHE A 138 -44.80 -17.39 9.49
N ARG A 139 -43.59 -17.69 9.96
CA ARG A 139 -43.26 -17.92 11.37
C ARG A 139 -42.04 -17.09 11.76
N LEU A 140 -42.12 -16.37 12.88
CA LEU A 140 -41.05 -15.49 13.36
C LEU A 140 -39.75 -16.25 13.66
N GLN A 141 -39.85 -17.43 14.26
CA GLN A 141 -38.69 -18.28 14.53
C GLN A 141 -37.97 -18.70 13.23
N GLY A 142 -38.74 -19.02 12.17
CA GLY A 142 -38.19 -19.38 10.86
C GLY A 142 -37.47 -18.19 10.22
N TYR A 143 -38.13 -17.03 10.19
CA TYR A 143 -37.55 -15.77 9.74
C TYR A 143 -36.21 -15.45 10.43
N LEU A 144 -36.17 -15.50 11.77
CA LEU A 144 -34.93 -15.24 12.51
C LEU A 144 -33.84 -16.25 12.13
N THR A 145 -34.18 -17.54 12.09
CA THR A 145 -33.19 -18.60 11.79
C THR A 145 -32.57 -18.43 10.41
N ASP A 146 -33.40 -18.17 9.39
CA ASP A 146 -32.95 -18.00 8.01
C ASP A 146 -32.08 -16.76 7.85
N PHE A 147 -32.50 -15.63 8.43
CA PHE A 147 -31.75 -14.38 8.30
C PHE A 147 -30.48 -14.35 9.15
N ILE A 148 -30.43 -15.01 10.31
CA ILE A 148 -29.18 -15.18 11.06
C ILE A 148 -28.14 -15.92 10.21
N ALA A 149 -28.54 -17.00 9.54
CA ALA A 149 -27.63 -17.76 8.68
C ALA A 149 -27.17 -16.94 7.47
N HIS A 150 -28.10 -16.21 6.85
CA HIS A 150 -27.83 -15.30 5.73
C HIS A 150 -26.85 -14.17 6.12
N ASP A 151 -27.10 -13.50 7.24
CA ASP A 151 -26.26 -12.39 7.72
C ASP A 151 -24.85 -12.88 8.03
N ARG A 152 -24.72 -14.02 8.74
CA ARG A 152 -23.43 -14.63 9.03
C ARG A 152 -22.65 -15.02 7.78
N HIS A 153 -23.34 -15.45 6.71
CA HIS A 153 -22.69 -15.72 5.43
C HIS A 153 -22.03 -14.45 4.86
N HIS A 154 -22.75 -13.33 4.82
CA HIS A 154 -22.21 -12.06 4.33
C HIS A 154 -21.16 -11.45 5.26
N MET A 155 -21.36 -11.52 6.58
CA MET A 155 -20.35 -11.13 7.57
C MET A 155 -19.04 -11.88 7.38
N GLY A 156 -19.11 -13.19 7.09
CA GLY A 156 -17.95 -14.02 6.78
C GLY A 156 -17.20 -13.55 5.53
N GLN A 157 -17.92 -13.23 4.44
CA GLN A 157 -17.32 -12.70 3.21
C GLN A 157 -16.62 -11.37 3.45
N ILE A 158 -17.27 -10.44 4.14
CA ILE A 158 -16.70 -9.12 4.46
C ILE A 158 -15.47 -9.30 5.36
N LYS A 159 -15.54 -10.13 6.39
CA LYS A 159 -14.40 -10.39 7.30
C LYS A 159 -13.19 -10.94 6.54
N GLN A 160 -13.39 -11.94 5.67
CA GLN A 160 -12.32 -12.51 4.86
C GLN A 160 -11.67 -11.46 3.95
N LEU A 161 -12.47 -10.58 3.35
CA LEU A 161 -11.97 -9.47 2.54
C LEU A 161 -11.09 -8.53 3.38
N LEU A 162 -11.56 -8.09 4.55
CA LEU A 162 -10.83 -7.20 5.44
C LEU A 162 -9.50 -7.80 5.90
N ASP A 163 -9.50 -9.07 6.29
CA ASP A 163 -8.29 -9.78 6.70
C ASP A 163 -7.27 -9.85 5.54
N SER A 164 -7.75 -10.12 4.32
CA SER A 164 -6.88 -10.17 3.12
C SER A 164 -6.30 -8.81 2.73
N ALA A 165 -7.07 -7.73 2.89
CA ALA A 165 -6.62 -6.37 2.60
C ALA A 165 -5.56 -5.92 3.61
N ALA A 166 -5.76 -6.22 4.90
CA ALA A 166 -4.78 -5.94 5.95
C ALA A 166 -3.45 -6.67 5.71
N LEU A 167 -3.50 -7.94 5.30
CA LEU A 167 -2.29 -8.71 4.97
C LEU A 167 -1.53 -8.11 3.77
N LYS A 168 -2.24 -7.64 2.74
CA LYS A 168 -1.61 -6.97 1.58
C LYS A 168 -0.93 -5.67 1.99
N SER A 169 -1.61 -4.79 2.74
CA SER A 169 -1.03 -3.53 3.23
C SER A 169 0.25 -3.78 4.03
N SER A 170 0.20 -4.74 4.96
CA SER A 170 1.37 -5.14 5.76
C SER A 170 2.52 -5.65 4.91
N SER A 171 2.24 -6.41 3.85
CA SER A 171 3.28 -6.92 2.93
C SER A 171 3.92 -5.81 2.08
N GLU A 172 3.14 -4.83 1.63
CA GLU A 172 3.64 -3.70 0.84
C GLU A 172 4.48 -2.74 1.71
N GLU A 173 4.02 -2.43 2.92
CA GLU A 173 4.77 -1.62 3.88
C GLU A 173 6.13 -2.26 4.23
N GLN A 174 6.15 -3.58 4.47
CA GLN A 174 7.38 -4.32 4.72
C GLN A 174 8.32 -4.29 3.51
N LEU A 175 7.79 -4.41 2.28
CA LEU A 175 8.58 -4.30 1.07
C LEU A 175 9.16 -2.89 0.91
N HIS A 176 8.37 -1.84 1.13
CA HIS A 176 8.82 -0.46 1.03
C HIS A 176 9.93 -0.13 2.03
N LEU A 177 9.77 -0.56 3.29
CA LEU A 177 10.82 -0.44 4.31
C LEU A 177 12.09 -1.17 3.88
N LYS A 178 11.96 -2.42 3.42
CA LYS A 178 13.09 -3.21 2.92
C LYS A 178 13.79 -2.51 1.77
N LEU A 179 13.07 -1.97 0.79
CA LEU A 179 13.65 -1.25 -0.35
C LEU A 179 14.40 0.01 0.08
N GLU A 180 13.90 0.75 1.08
CA GLU A 180 14.62 1.91 1.62
C GLU A 180 15.94 1.50 2.27
N GLU A 181 15.93 0.45 3.11
CA GLU A 181 17.16 -0.10 3.71
C GLU A 181 18.17 -0.54 2.64
N LEU A 182 17.72 -1.37 1.69
CA LEU A 182 18.55 -1.86 0.57
C LEU A 182 19.18 -0.67 -0.18
N SER A 183 18.39 0.36 -0.49
CA SER A 183 18.86 1.50 -1.26
C SER A 183 19.88 2.37 -0.52
N MET A 184 19.71 2.52 0.80
CA MET A 184 20.62 3.28 1.65
C MET A 184 21.96 2.57 1.87
N ASN A 185 21.92 1.23 1.92
CA ASN A 185 23.08 0.36 2.05
C ASN A 185 23.90 0.30 0.75
N ALA A 186 23.21 0.20 -0.39
CA ALA A 186 23.85 0.06 -1.69
C ALA A 186 24.49 1.35 -2.22
N TRP A 187 23.99 2.53 -1.79
CA TRP A 187 24.58 3.82 -2.12
C TRP A 187 25.00 4.58 -0.85
N PRO A 188 26.14 4.19 -0.24
CA PRO A 188 26.52 4.63 1.09
C PRO A 188 26.85 6.13 1.16
N ALA A 189 26.68 6.72 2.33
CA ALA A 189 27.25 8.03 2.64
C ALA A 189 28.69 7.85 3.17
N LEU A 190 29.51 8.90 3.15
CA LEU A 190 30.81 8.87 3.83
C LEU A 190 30.66 8.85 5.34
N GLN A 191 29.64 9.54 5.85
CA GLN A 191 29.28 9.59 7.27
C GLN A 191 27.77 9.58 7.41
N VAL A 192 27.29 8.93 8.47
CA VAL A 192 25.88 8.95 8.86
C VAL A 192 25.81 9.32 10.33
N LEU A 193 25.02 10.34 10.66
CA LEU A 193 24.68 10.70 12.03
C LEU A 193 23.22 10.32 12.29
N MET A 194 22.97 9.57 13.36
CA MET A 194 21.62 9.32 13.86
C MET A 194 21.23 10.45 14.81
N TYR A 195 20.07 11.05 14.58
CA TYR A 195 19.53 12.10 15.43
C TYR A 195 18.02 11.92 15.56
N GLU A 196 17.56 11.48 16.73
CA GLU A 196 16.12 11.43 17.05
C GLU A 196 15.30 10.65 15.99
N GLY A 197 15.81 9.49 15.54
CA GLY A 197 15.15 8.68 14.51
C GLY A 197 15.38 9.14 13.06
N TRP A 198 16.09 10.25 12.82
CA TRP A 198 16.52 10.69 11.49
C TRP A 198 17.97 10.30 11.21
N GLN A 199 18.28 10.02 9.94
CA GLN A 199 19.65 9.78 9.46
C GLN A 199 20.14 11.01 8.68
N LEU A 200 21.17 11.69 9.15
CA LEU A 200 21.83 12.77 8.44
C LEU A 200 23.02 12.19 7.68
N ARG A 201 22.90 12.09 6.35
CA ARG A 201 23.91 11.48 5.47
C ARG A 201 24.82 12.55 4.88
N LEU A 202 26.13 12.32 4.91
CA LEU A 202 27.15 13.24 4.37
C LEU A 202 28.03 12.54 3.34
N ALA A 203 28.21 13.20 2.21
CA ALA A 203 29.14 12.80 1.16
C ALA A 203 29.71 14.03 0.43
N ASN A 204 30.08 15.09 1.15
CA ASN A 204 30.63 16.33 0.57
C ASN A 204 29.74 16.94 -0.54
N GLY A 205 28.41 16.85 -0.40
CA GLY A 205 27.48 17.31 -1.43
C GLY A 205 27.35 16.37 -2.64
N TYR A 206 28.10 15.26 -2.71
CA TYR A 206 28.02 14.30 -3.80
C TYR A 206 26.68 13.57 -3.79
N THR A 207 25.81 13.97 -4.72
CA THR A 207 24.44 13.50 -4.92
C THR A 207 23.52 13.59 -3.70
N LYS A 208 22.23 13.85 -3.93
CA LYS A 208 21.25 13.89 -2.84
C LYS A 208 21.02 12.52 -2.18
N ARG A 209 21.31 11.40 -2.84
CA ARG A 209 21.13 10.04 -2.26
C ARG A 209 22.13 9.75 -1.12
N SER A 210 23.36 10.23 -1.26
CA SER A 210 24.41 10.07 -0.25
C SER A 210 24.59 11.33 0.64
N ASN A 211 23.87 12.42 0.33
CA ASN A 211 23.97 13.69 1.04
C ASN A 211 22.59 14.34 1.29
N SER A 212 21.77 13.69 2.12
CA SER A 212 20.47 14.19 2.57
C SER A 212 20.08 13.64 3.94
N ILE A 213 19.07 14.27 4.55
CA ILE A 213 18.40 13.78 5.75
C ILE A 213 17.33 12.76 5.33
N VAL A 214 17.33 11.60 5.98
CA VAL A 214 16.31 10.55 5.82
C VAL A 214 15.46 10.48 7.09
N PRO A 215 14.18 10.88 7.04
CA PRO A 215 13.29 10.93 8.19
C PRO A 215 12.65 9.55 8.46
N ALA A 216 13.47 8.60 8.93
CA ALA A 216 13.08 7.20 9.08
C ALA A 216 12.10 6.93 10.23
N ALA A 217 12.15 7.73 11.30
CA ALA A 217 11.24 7.62 12.44
C ALA A 217 11.00 8.98 13.11
N CYS A 218 9.90 9.06 13.87
CA CYS A 218 9.62 10.19 14.76
C CYS A 218 9.89 9.79 16.21
N SER A 219 10.73 10.54 16.90
CA SER A 219 10.85 10.54 18.36
C SER A 219 10.32 11.87 18.89
N GLY A 220 9.92 11.91 20.17
CA GLY A 220 9.08 12.94 20.80
C GLY A 220 9.63 14.37 20.89
N GLU A 221 10.62 14.75 20.09
CA GLU A 221 11.01 16.15 19.93
C GLU A 221 10.04 16.92 19.02
N VAL A 222 9.92 18.22 19.27
CA VAL A 222 9.14 19.13 18.42
C VAL A 222 9.77 19.19 17.03
N LEU A 223 9.00 18.86 16.00
CA LEU A 223 9.44 18.79 14.60
C LEU A 223 10.25 20.01 14.14
N SER A 224 9.86 21.22 14.55
CA SER A 224 10.55 22.47 14.21
C SER A 224 11.99 22.51 14.72
N HIS A 225 12.28 21.94 15.89
CA HIS A 225 13.63 21.84 16.44
C HIS A 225 14.49 20.90 15.62
N LYS A 226 13.94 19.73 15.24
CA LYS A 226 14.65 18.76 14.40
C LYS A 226 15.00 19.33 13.01
N ILE A 227 14.07 20.07 12.40
CA ILE A 227 14.35 20.77 11.13
C ILE A 227 15.48 21.79 11.32
N THR A 228 15.39 22.62 12.36
CA THR A 228 16.41 23.64 12.67
C THR A 228 17.79 23.03 12.93
N TYR A 229 17.86 21.88 13.61
CA TYR A 229 19.09 21.13 13.80
C TYR A 229 19.68 20.66 12.46
N GLY A 230 18.86 20.09 11.59
CA GLY A 230 19.25 19.68 10.24
C GLY A 230 19.79 20.85 9.41
N GLU A 231 19.09 21.98 9.40
CA GLU A 231 19.51 23.22 8.74
C GLU A 231 20.91 23.66 9.23
N ALA A 232 21.10 23.75 10.54
CA ALA A 232 22.37 24.14 11.13
C ALA A 232 23.50 23.14 10.82
N PHE A 233 23.19 21.84 10.82
CA PHE A 233 24.17 20.78 10.59
C PHE A 233 24.80 20.84 9.19
N TYR A 234 24.00 21.05 8.14
CA TYR A 234 24.50 21.18 6.76
C TYR A 234 25.08 22.58 6.50
N THR A 235 24.46 23.64 7.04
CA THR A 235 24.95 25.02 6.88
C THR A 235 26.34 25.22 7.48
N ALA A 236 26.62 24.65 8.66
CA ALA A 236 27.94 24.70 9.29
C ALA A 236 29.05 24.02 8.46
N ARG A 237 28.67 23.28 7.42
CA ARG A 237 29.58 22.61 6.48
C ARG A 237 29.51 23.20 5.06
N GLY A 238 28.86 24.35 4.89
CA GLY A 238 28.73 25.01 3.59
C GLY A 238 27.91 24.20 2.57
N MET A 239 26.90 23.45 3.02
CA MET A 239 26.07 22.61 2.16
C MET A 239 24.60 23.01 2.19
N ASP A 240 23.93 22.79 1.06
CA ASP A 240 22.46 22.80 0.98
C ASP A 240 21.86 21.78 1.97
N THR A 241 20.70 22.11 2.54
CA THR A 241 19.95 21.16 3.38
C THR A 241 18.93 20.46 2.51
N ALA A 242 19.02 19.12 2.43
CA ALA A 242 18.11 18.29 1.64
C ALA A 242 17.45 17.22 2.51
N TYR A 243 16.15 17.02 2.36
CA TYR A 243 15.40 15.92 2.97
C TYR A 243 14.91 14.98 1.87
N LYS A 244 15.12 13.67 2.02
CA LYS A 244 14.46 12.65 1.20
C LYS A 244 13.07 12.40 1.77
N ILE A 245 12.03 12.64 0.97
CA ILE A 245 10.63 12.49 1.38
C ILE A 245 9.99 11.34 0.60
N THR A 246 9.47 10.37 1.35
CA THR A 246 8.67 9.23 0.89
C THR A 246 7.21 9.38 1.35
N PRO A 247 6.24 8.63 0.78
CA PRO A 247 4.83 8.69 1.19
C PRO A 247 4.60 8.25 2.64
N PHE A 248 5.58 7.56 3.23
CA PHE A 248 5.56 7.00 4.58
C PHE A 248 6.62 7.64 5.50
N SER A 249 7.16 8.81 5.11
CA SER A 249 8.10 9.57 5.95
C SER A 249 7.44 10.03 7.24
N GLN A 250 8.22 10.04 8.33
CA GLN A 250 7.72 10.40 9.66
C GLN A 250 8.39 11.67 10.21
N PRO A 251 7.62 12.61 10.77
CA PRO A 251 6.16 12.60 10.89
C PRO A 251 5.44 12.96 9.57
N PRO A 252 4.14 12.63 9.38
CA PRO A 252 3.42 12.81 8.11
C PRO A 252 3.36 14.27 7.63
N GLU A 253 3.31 15.24 8.56
CA GLU A 253 3.27 16.67 8.28
C GLU A 253 4.63 17.27 7.84
N LEU A 254 5.70 16.46 7.78
CA LEU A 254 7.06 16.92 7.46
C LEU A 254 7.14 17.58 6.08
N ASP A 255 6.54 16.99 5.04
CA ASP A 255 6.65 17.53 3.67
C ASP A 255 6.02 18.92 3.56
N GLU A 256 4.83 19.11 4.13
CA GLU A 256 4.14 20.38 4.17
C GLU A 256 4.89 21.41 5.03
N THR A 257 5.39 20.98 6.20
CA THR A 257 6.18 21.84 7.08
C THR A 257 7.45 22.35 6.38
N LEU A 258 8.15 21.50 5.63
CA LEU A 258 9.33 21.91 4.86
C LEU A 258 8.94 22.87 3.73
N ALA A 259 7.83 22.63 3.04
CA ALA A 259 7.32 23.53 2.01
C ALA A 259 7.05 24.94 2.56
N LEU A 260 6.36 25.03 3.71
CA LEU A 260 6.07 26.29 4.40
C LEU A 260 7.34 27.02 4.87
N ARG A 261 8.43 26.29 5.10
CA ARG A 261 9.77 26.84 5.43
C ARG A 261 10.62 27.21 4.21
N GLY A 262 10.04 27.17 3.00
CA GLY A 262 10.68 27.58 1.77
C GLY A 262 11.58 26.52 1.12
N TYR A 263 11.36 25.23 1.39
CA TYR A 263 12.06 24.16 0.70
C TYR A 263 11.41 23.86 -0.66
N ASP A 264 12.23 23.87 -1.71
CA ASP A 264 11.82 23.47 -3.06
C ASP A 264 11.61 21.96 -3.14
N LYS A 265 10.52 21.54 -3.81
CA LYS A 265 10.29 20.14 -4.18
C LYS A 265 11.00 19.86 -5.50
N ILE A 266 12.03 19.02 -5.47
CA ILE A 266 12.84 18.70 -6.66
C ILE A 266 13.04 17.21 -6.82
N ASP A 267 13.47 16.83 -8.04
CA ASP A 267 13.88 15.48 -8.41
C ASP A 267 12.93 14.39 -7.93
N PRO A 268 11.68 14.35 -8.44
CA PRO A 268 10.81 13.21 -8.18
C PRO A 268 11.43 11.94 -8.78
N VAL A 269 11.38 10.84 -8.02
CA VAL A 269 12.04 9.57 -8.31
C VAL A 269 11.06 8.41 -8.19
N TYR A 270 11.08 7.53 -9.18
CA TYR A 270 10.44 6.23 -9.14
C TYR A 270 11.34 5.21 -8.45
N VAL A 271 10.80 4.46 -7.48
CA VAL A 271 11.40 3.22 -7.00
C VAL A 271 10.69 2.07 -7.70
N LYS A 272 11.46 1.27 -8.43
CA LYS A 272 10.92 0.15 -9.22
C LYS A 272 11.58 -1.16 -8.85
N THR A 273 10.84 -2.25 -8.95
CA THR A 273 11.33 -3.63 -8.74
C THR A 273 10.96 -4.54 -9.88
N ALA A 274 11.69 -5.65 -10.02
CA ALA A 274 11.36 -6.72 -10.96
C ALA A 274 11.85 -8.09 -10.44
N PRO A 275 11.10 -9.18 -10.68
CA PRO A 275 11.59 -10.53 -10.44
C PRO A 275 12.61 -10.95 -11.51
N LEU A 276 13.73 -11.52 -11.10
CA LEU A 276 14.79 -11.96 -12.03
C LEU A 276 14.40 -13.21 -12.83
N ALA A 277 13.47 -14.03 -12.32
CA ALA A 277 12.99 -15.23 -13.02
C ALA A 277 12.34 -14.92 -14.38
N GLN A 278 11.84 -13.69 -14.57
CA GLN A 278 11.17 -13.24 -15.80
C GLN A 278 12.10 -12.41 -16.70
N MET A 279 13.35 -12.22 -16.30
CA MET A 279 14.30 -11.41 -17.07
C MET A 279 14.80 -12.17 -18.29
N ARG A 280 14.95 -11.44 -19.40
CA ARG A 280 15.56 -11.95 -20.63
C ARG A 280 17.04 -12.21 -20.39
N GLU A 281 17.57 -13.25 -21.01
CA GLU A 281 19.01 -13.53 -20.99
C GLU A 281 19.78 -12.49 -21.82
N PRO A 282 21.01 -12.10 -21.40
CA PRO A 282 21.85 -11.21 -22.17
C PRO A 282 22.25 -11.81 -23.53
N ALA A 283 22.51 -10.95 -24.52
CA ALA A 283 23.04 -11.40 -25.80
C ALA A 283 24.51 -11.82 -25.65
N GLY A 284 24.88 -12.97 -26.23
CA GLY A 284 26.26 -13.44 -26.28
C GLY A 284 27.15 -12.62 -27.23
N GLY A 285 28.47 -12.76 -27.09
CA GLY A 285 29.46 -12.14 -27.97
C GLY A 285 29.81 -10.68 -27.68
N LEU A 286 29.29 -10.11 -26.59
CA LEU A 286 29.66 -8.79 -26.09
C LEU A 286 30.80 -8.87 -25.08
N ASP A 287 31.71 -7.90 -25.10
CA ASP A 287 32.77 -7.77 -24.08
C ASP A 287 32.20 -7.00 -22.88
N VAL A 288 31.60 -7.73 -21.94
CA VAL A 288 31.14 -7.18 -20.66
C VAL A 288 32.00 -7.73 -19.53
N ARG A 289 32.63 -6.83 -18.78
CA ARG A 289 33.52 -7.18 -17.67
C ARG A 289 32.90 -6.68 -16.37
N ILE A 290 32.72 -7.58 -15.40
CA ILE A 290 32.18 -7.27 -14.08
C ILE A 290 33.24 -7.60 -13.03
N GLY A 291 33.86 -6.57 -12.47
CA GLY A 291 34.80 -6.71 -11.37
C GLY A 291 34.10 -6.60 -10.02
N THR A 292 34.58 -7.30 -8.99
CA THR A 292 34.02 -7.21 -7.63
C THR A 292 34.65 -6.11 -6.76
N PHE A 293 35.56 -5.33 -7.34
CA PHE A 293 36.24 -4.21 -6.71
C PHE A 293 36.20 -3.00 -7.63
N LEU A 294 36.14 -1.81 -7.03
CA LEU A 294 36.19 -0.56 -7.77
C LEU A 294 37.56 -0.39 -8.42
N SER A 295 37.62 -0.50 -9.75
CA SER A 295 38.86 -0.35 -10.52
C SER A 295 39.01 1.05 -11.12
N GLU A 296 40.25 1.47 -11.38
CA GLU A 296 40.51 2.73 -12.10
C GLU A 296 39.91 2.72 -13.50
N ALA A 297 39.85 1.56 -14.17
CA ALA A 297 39.22 1.44 -15.49
C ALA A 297 37.71 1.75 -15.45
N TRP A 298 37.00 1.24 -14.43
CA TRP A 298 35.58 1.54 -14.24
C TRP A 298 35.38 3.01 -13.88
N LEU A 299 36.20 3.55 -12.98
CA LEU A 299 36.15 4.96 -12.59
C LEU A 299 36.35 5.89 -13.79
N GLU A 300 37.37 5.63 -14.60
CA GLU A 300 37.63 6.42 -15.80
C GLU A 300 36.46 6.37 -16.80
N ALA A 301 35.90 5.18 -17.02
CA ALA A 301 34.71 5.00 -17.85
C ALA A 301 33.50 5.78 -17.31
N TYR A 302 33.22 5.69 -16.01
CA TYR A 302 32.07 6.37 -15.40
C TYR A 302 32.24 7.90 -15.40
N MET A 303 33.41 8.40 -14.99
CA MET A 303 33.69 9.84 -14.89
C MET A 303 33.62 10.52 -16.26
N SER A 304 34.19 9.89 -17.30
CA SER A 304 34.15 10.42 -18.67
C SER A 304 32.74 10.44 -19.26
N MET A 305 31.92 9.41 -19.02
CA MET A 305 30.56 9.33 -19.56
C MET A 305 29.55 10.22 -18.83
N ALA A 306 29.66 10.32 -17.51
CA ALA A 306 28.75 11.08 -16.66
C ALA A 306 29.17 12.55 -16.47
N LYS A 307 30.36 12.95 -16.93
CA LYS A 307 30.94 14.30 -16.81
C LYS A 307 31.09 14.77 -15.36
N HIS A 308 31.58 13.89 -14.50
CA HIS A 308 31.84 14.17 -13.09
C HIS A 308 33.17 14.91 -12.88
N THR A 309 33.30 15.60 -11.75
CA THR A 309 34.54 16.30 -11.35
C THR A 309 35.52 15.36 -10.62
N ASP A 310 36.77 15.79 -10.46
CA ASP A 310 37.77 15.03 -9.69
C ASP A 310 37.40 14.87 -8.21
N ASP A 311 36.72 15.87 -7.61
CA ASP A 311 36.23 15.78 -6.23
C ASP A 311 35.13 14.71 -6.09
N GLU A 312 34.25 14.61 -7.10
CA GLU A 312 33.23 13.56 -7.18
C GLU A 312 33.86 12.18 -7.37
N ARG A 313 34.93 12.08 -8.20
CA ARG A 313 35.74 10.86 -8.34
C ARG A 313 36.29 10.38 -7.00
N GLN A 314 36.88 11.30 -6.22
CA GLN A 314 37.47 10.95 -4.93
C GLN A 314 36.41 10.59 -3.89
N THR A 315 35.25 11.25 -3.93
CA THR A 315 34.14 10.91 -3.04
C THR A 315 33.59 9.51 -3.35
N LEU A 316 33.36 9.19 -4.62
CA LEU A 316 32.91 7.86 -5.04
C LEU A 316 33.92 6.77 -4.67
N LYS A 317 35.22 7.02 -4.86
CA LYS A 317 36.29 6.13 -4.41
C LYS A 317 36.20 5.81 -2.92
N LYS A 318 36.00 6.84 -2.08
CA LYS A 318 35.87 6.66 -0.62
C LYS A 318 34.60 5.90 -0.24
N MET A 319 33.47 6.19 -0.90
CA MET A 319 32.20 5.49 -0.68
C MET A 319 32.29 3.98 -0.95
N PHE A 320 33.07 3.57 -1.95
CA PHE A 320 33.21 2.17 -2.36
C PHE A 320 34.59 1.57 -2.07
N ALA A 321 35.35 2.15 -1.13
CA ALA A 321 36.65 1.63 -0.74
C ALA A 321 36.54 0.25 -0.05
N SER A 322 35.46 0.04 0.71
CA SER A 322 35.16 -1.23 1.38
C SER A 322 33.64 -1.40 1.51
N PRO A 323 32.92 -1.70 0.41
CA PRO A 323 31.48 -1.86 0.46
C PRO A 323 31.13 -3.05 1.38
N PRO A 324 30.13 -2.92 2.27
CA PRO A 324 29.73 -4.00 3.16
C PRO A 324 29.05 -5.17 2.44
N PHE A 325 28.68 -4.98 1.17
CA PHE A 325 27.93 -5.92 0.35
C PHE A 325 28.66 -6.24 -0.95
N GLN A 326 28.44 -7.46 -1.45
CA GLN A 326 29.02 -7.88 -2.73
C GLN A 326 28.55 -6.95 -3.84
N THR A 327 29.51 -6.33 -4.52
CA THR A 327 29.27 -5.26 -5.50
C THR A 327 29.95 -5.60 -6.80
N GLY A 328 29.20 -5.58 -7.91
CA GLY A 328 29.70 -5.76 -9.26
C GLY A 328 29.84 -4.41 -9.98
N PHE A 329 31.04 -4.11 -10.46
CA PHE A 329 31.37 -2.93 -11.27
C PHE A 329 31.48 -3.35 -12.73
N ALA A 330 30.43 -3.09 -13.50
CA ALA A 330 30.31 -3.56 -14.87
C ALA A 330 30.73 -2.50 -15.89
N VAL A 331 31.51 -2.90 -16.90
CA VAL A 331 31.82 -2.10 -18.09
C VAL A 331 31.57 -2.95 -19.33
N LEU A 332 30.83 -2.40 -20.29
CA LEU A 332 30.64 -2.96 -21.62
C LEU A 332 31.58 -2.23 -22.60
N TYR A 333 32.38 -2.99 -23.33
CA TYR A 333 33.30 -2.50 -24.34
C TYR A 333 32.79 -2.78 -25.76
N VAL A 334 33.05 -1.83 -26.66
CA VAL A 334 32.85 -1.97 -28.11
C VAL A 334 34.18 -1.64 -28.76
N GLU A 335 34.78 -2.61 -29.45
CA GLU A 335 36.10 -2.44 -30.09
C GLU A 335 37.18 -1.92 -29.11
N GLY A 336 37.15 -2.39 -27.86
CA GLY A 336 38.07 -1.98 -26.79
C GLY A 336 37.75 -0.63 -26.14
N VAL A 337 36.71 0.08 -26.59
CA VAL A 337 36.28 1.37 -26.04
C VAL A 337 35.13 1.17 -25.04
N PRO A 338 35.18 1.73 -23.82
CA PRO A 338 34.04 1.72 -22.90
C PRO A 338 32.81 2.38 -23.51
N ALA A 339 31.73 1.61 -23.67
CA ALA A 339 30.48 2.07 -24.27
C ALA A 339 29.38 2.31 -23.22
N ALA A 340 29.35 1.51 -22.15
CA ALA A 340 28.44 1.68 -21.03
C ALA A 340 29.06 1.15 -19.73
N CYS A 341 28.69 1.70 -18.59
CA CYS A 341 29.06 1.15 -17.28
C CYS A 341 27.93 1.30 -16.26
N GLY A 342 28.02 0.53 -15.19
CA GLY A 342 27.03 0.48 -14.11
C GLY A 342 27.52 -0.33 -12.91
N ILE A 343 26.73 -0.29 -11.84
CA ILE A 343 26.98 -0.99 -10.58
C ILE A 343 25.78 -1.87 -10.24
N GLY A 344 26.05 -3.11 -9.82
CA GLY A 344 25.09 -3.99 -9.16
C GLY A 344 25.49 -4.24 -7.72
N VAL A 345 24.59 -4.05 -6.76
CA VAL A 345 24.87 -4.31 -5.32
C VAL A 345 23.92 -5.38 -4.78
N MET A 346 24.48 -6.43 -4.18
CA MET A 346 23.75 -7.61 -3.70
C MET A 346 23.41 -7.50 -2.22
N GLU A 347 22.13 -7.64 -1.85
CA GLU A 347 21.73 -7.71 -0.45
C GLU A 347 20.40 -8.47 -0.30
N ARG A 348 20.34 -9.44 0.62
CA ARG A 348 19.09 -10.14 1.03
C ARG A 348 18.22 -10.65 -0.13
N GLY A 349 18.86 -11.24 -1.15
CA GLY A 349 18.20 -11.78 -2.35
C GLY A 349 17.85 -10.73 -3.42
N TYR A 350 18.33 -9.49 -3.28
CA TYR A 350 18.11 -8.40 -4.22
C TYR A 350 19.42 -7.94 -4.87
N ILE A 351 19.34 -7.51 -6.14
CA ILE A 351 20.39 -6.72 -6.81
C ILE A 351 19.89 -5.31 -7.12
N GLY A 352 20.52 -4.30 -6.51
CA GLY A 352 20.27 -2.89 -6.77
C GLY A 352 21.11 -2.36 -7.92
N LEU A 353 20.49 -1.61 -8.85
CA LEU A 353 21.15 -1.07 -10.04
C LEU A 353 21.49 0.42 -9.87
N TYR A 354 22.77 0.78 -10.04
CA TYR A 354 23.27 2.14 -9.82
C TYR A 354 24.27 2.57 -10.89
N ALA A 355 24.52 3.89 -10.95
CA ALA A 355 25.54 4.50 -11.81
C ALA A 355 25.47 4.05 -13.29
N VAL A 356 24.28 3.70 -13.79
CA VAL A 356 24.09 3.18 -15.15
C VAL A 356 24.18 4.33 -16.14
N VAL A 357 25.19 4.31 -16.99
CA VAL A 357 25.40 5.31 -18.02
C VAL A 357 25.85 4.67 -19.33
N THR A 358 25.40 5.23 -20.44
CA THR A 358 25.87 4.88 -21.79
C THR A 358 26.50 6.11 -22.42
N SER A 359 27.71 5.94 -22.92
CA SER A 359 28.47 6.98 -23.63
C SER A 359 27.62 7.60 -24.75
N PRO A 360 27.60 8.94 -24.91
CA PRO A 360 26.81 9.62 -25.93
C PRO A 360 26.97 9.05 -27.35
N VAL A 361 28.19 8.64 -27.72
CA VAL A 361 28.53 8.10 -29.05
C VAL A 361 27.94 6.70 -29.29
N PHE A 362 27.62 5.98 -28.21
CA PHE A 362 27.11 4.60 -28.26
C PHE A 362 25.62 4.49 -27.89
N ARG A 363 24.92 5.61 -27.68
CA ARG A 363 23.50 5.62 -27.33
C ARG A 363 22.63 5.05 -28.45
N ARG A 364 21.43 4.57 -28.07
CA ARG A 364 20.40 4.04 -28.98
C ARG A 364 20.83 2.79 -29.78
N ARG A 365 21.90 2.12 -29.36
CA ARG A 365 22.41 0.86 -29.95
C ARG A 365 22.13 -0.38 -29.09
N GLY A 366 21.35 -0.24 -28.02
CA GLY A 366 21.00 -1.35 -27.11
C GLY A 366 22.04 -1.66 -26.03
N PHE A 367 23.20 -0.99 -25.99
CA PHE A 367 24.26 -1.31 -25.01
C PHE A 367 23.87 -1.05 -23.56
N GLY A 368 23.05 -0.04 -23.26
CA GLY A 368 22.52 0.15 -21.91
C GLY A 368 21.61 -1.00 -21.46
N GLU A 369 20.79 -1.52 -22.37
CA GLU A 369 19.96 -2.71 -22.11
C GLU A 369 20.85 -3.93 -21.87
N GLN A 370 21.84 -4.17 -22.73
CA GLN A 370 22.74 -5.31 -22.62
C GLN A 370 23.58 -5.27 -21.35
N LEU A 371 24.12 -4.10 -20.98
CA LEU A 371 24.83 -3.92 -19.72
C LEU A 371 23.94 -4.32 -18.53
N LEU A 372 22.70 -3.84 -18.48
CA LEU A 372 21.76 -4.19 -17.42
C LEU A 372 21.48 -5.69 -17.37
N LEU A 373 21.21 -6.32 -18.52
CA LEU A 373 20.97 -7.76 -18.58
C LEU A 373 22.16 -8.58 -18.07
N HIS A 374 23.40 -8.17 -18.37
CA HIS A 374 24.59 -8.83 -17.82
C HIS A 374 24.74 -8.62 -16.30
N ILE A 375 24.45 -7.42 -15.78
CA ILE A 375 24.45 -7.17 -14.33
C ILE A 375 23.38 -8.03 -13.63
N LEU A 376 22.17 -8.11 -14.20
CA LEU A 376 21.06 -8.90 -13.67
C LEU A 376 21.36 -10.39 -13.70
N GLN A 377 21.96 -10.89 -14.78
CA GLN A 377 22.41 -12.28 -14.90
C GLN A 377 23.50 -12.59 -13.86
N TRP A 378 24.49 -11.71 -13.71
CA TRP A 378 25.50 -11.84 -12.66
C TRP A 378 24.85 -11.86 -11.26
N GLY A 379 23.85 -11.01 -11.01
CA GLY A 379 23.10 -11.01 -9.75
C GLY A 379 22.39 -12.35 -9.50
N LYS A 380 21.71 -12.89 -10.52
CA LYS A 380 21.03 -14.19 -10.46
C LYS A 380 22.00 -15.33 -10.14
N GLU A 381 23.17 -15.34 -10.79
CA GLU A 381 24.24 -16.31 -10.52
C GLU A 381 24.82 -16.20 -9.11
N ASN A 382 24.73 -15.02 -8.48
CA ASN A 382 25.15 -14.77 -7.11
C ASN A 382 23.99 -14.79 -6.09
N GLY A 383 22.83 -15.35 -6.48
CA GLY A 383 21.72 -15.62 -5.56
C GLY A 383 20.69 -14.49 -5.39
N ALA A 384 20.67 -13.49 -6.28
CA ALA A 384 19.54 -12.57 -6.32
C ALA A 384 18.33 -13.24 -6.98
N GLU A 385 17.16 -12.95 -6.43
CA GLU A 385 15.85 -13.35 -6.97
C GLU A 385 15.08 -12.14 -7.52
N HIS A 386 15.38 -10.95 -7.01
CA HIS A 386 14.75 -9.70 -7.38
C HIS A 386 15.78 -8.63 -7.71
N SER A 387 15.37 -7.63 -8.49
CA SER A 387 16.14 -6.41 -8.70
C SER A 387 15.32 -5.18 -8.35
N TYR A 388 16.00 -4.11 -7.97
CA TYR A 388 15.40 -2.81 -7.73
C TYR A 388 16.28 -1.67 -8.26
N LEU A 389 15.65 -0.53 -8.52
CA LEU A 389 16.31 0.69 -8.97
C LEU A 389 15.56 1.94 -8.57
N LEU A 390 16.27 3.07 -8.59
CA LEU A 390 15.76 4.39 -8.30
C LEU A 390 16.08 5.31 -9.48
N VAL A 391 15.06 5.85 -10.15
CA VAL A 391 15.20 6.61 -11.39
C VAL A 391 14.36 7.88 -11.36
N THR A 392 14.97 9.03 -11.71
CA THR A 392 14.25 10.31 -11.74
C THR A 392 13.16 10.29 -12.81
N HIS A 393 12.04 10.98 -12.57
CA HIS A 393 10.95 11.05 -13.55
C HIS A 393 11.44 11.63 -14.87
N ALA A 394 12.31 12.65 -14.81
CA ALA A 394 12.86 13.33 -15.98
C ALA A 394 13.76 12.45 -16.87
N ASN A 395 14.15 11.24 -16.42
CA ASN A 395 14.97 10.34 -17.22
C ASN A 395 14.12 9.41 -18.10
N ASP A 396 13.40 9.99 -19.07
CA ASP A 396 12.48 9.26 -19.94
C ASP A 396 13.13 8.08 -20.67
N ALA A 397 14.40 8.22 -21.05
CA ALA A 397 15.13 7.17 -21.74
C ALA A 397 15.37 5.95 -20.84
N ALA A 398 15.79 6.17 -19.59
CA ALA A 398 15.97 5.09 -18.63
C ALA A 398 14.63 4.51 -18.19
N ASN A 399 13.61 5.34 -17.95
CA ASN A 399 12.27 4.88 -17.58
C ASN A 399 11.70 3.89 -18.62
N ARG A 400 11.71 4.26 -19.91
CA ARG A 400 11.27 3.34 -20.99
C ARG A 400 12.08 2.05 -21.05
N LEU A 401 13.39 2.11 -20.78
CA LEU A 401 14.25 0.93 -20.76
C LEU A 401 13.87 -0.01 -19.60
N TYR A 402 13.67 0.54 -18.40
CA TYR A 402 13.29 -0.25 -17.24
C TYR A 402 11.89 -0.86 -17.40
N ASP A 403 10.93 -0.12 -17.96
CA ASP A 403 9.59 -0.65 -18.25
C ASP A 403 9.66 -1.81 -19.26
N LYS A 404 10.49 -1.68 -20.31
CA LYS A 404 10.75 -2.75 -21.28
C LYS A 404 11.42 -3.99 -20.64
N LEU A 405 12.16 -3.81 -19.55
CA LEU A 405 12.76 -4.89 -18.78
C LEU A 405 11.80 -5.48 -17.74
N GLY A 406 10.58 -4.98 -17.61
CA GLY A 406 9.57 -5.51 -16.68
C GLY A 406 9.68 -4.95 -15.27
N PHE A 407 10.39 -3.83 -15.07
CA PHE A 407 10.37 -3.13 -13.80
C PHE A 407 9.02 -2.45 -13.57
N THR A 408 8.46 -2.63 -12.37
CA THR A 408 7.16 -2.09 -11.96
C THR A 408 7.34 -1.10 -10.82
N LEU A 409 6.52 -0.04 -10.83
CA LEU A 409 6.54 1.00 -9.79
C LEU A 409 6.09 0.43 -8.43
N GLN A 410 6.85 0.74 -7.38
CA GLN A 410 6.47 0.47 -6.00
C GLN A 410 5.97 1.75 -5.32
N TYR A 411 6.81 2.79 -5.32
CA TYR A 411 6.44 4.11 -4.79
C TYR A 411 7.29 5.21 -5.42
N ASN A 412 6.88 6.45 -5.16
CA ASN A 412 7.61 7.65 -5.56
C ASN A 412 8.24 8.30 -4.32
N TYR A 413 9.40 8.92 -4.47
CA TYR A 413 9.93 9.83 -3.46
C TYR A 413 10.46 11.10 -4.14
N TRP A 414 10.71 12.15 -3.36
CA TRP A 414 11.29 13.40 -3.86
C TRP A 414 12.25 13.98 -2.83
N TYR A 415 12.90 15.09 -3.19
CA TYR A 415 13.68 15.86 -2.24
C TYR A 415 13.03 17.20 -1.95
N ARG A 416 13.04 17.59 -0.67
CA ARG A 416 12.84 18.98 -0.25
C ARG A 416 14.22 19.59 -0.03
N VAL A 417 14.54 20.66 -0.76
CA VAL A 417 15.87 21.29 -0.69
C VAL A 417 15.77 22.77 -0.35
N LYS A 418 16.58 23.20 0.61
CA LYS A 418 16.82 24.61 0.92
C LYS A 418 18.27 24.93 0.61
N LYS A 419 18.48 25.92 -0.25
CA LYS A 419 19.80 26.36 -0.65
C LYS A 419 20.55 26.99 0.51
N LEU A 420 21.87 26.74 0.56
CA LEU A 420 22.76 27.48 1.46
C LEU A 420 22.60 28.99 1.16
N PRO A 421 22.39 29.84 2.19
CA PRO A 421 22.40 31.28 1.99
C PRO A 421 23.73 31.72 1.38
N ALA A 422 23.69 32.64 0.42
CA ALA A 422 24.91 33.24 -0.11
C ALA A 422 25.66 33.93 1.04
N SER A 423 26.98 33.68 1.15
CA SER A 423 27.84 34.41 2.08
C SER A 423 27.76 35.90 1.77
N HIS A 424 27.35 36.72 2.75
CA HIS A 424 27.39 38.17 2.65
C HIS A 424 28.81 38.72 2.71
#